data_AF-A0A1G0H328-F1
#
_entry.id   AF-A0A1G0H328-F1
#
_cell.length_a   1.000
_cell.length_b   1.000
_cell.length_c   1.000
_cell.angle_alpha   90.00
_cell.angle_beta   90.00
_cell.angle_gamma   90.00
#
_symmetry.space_group_name_H-M   'P 1'
#
loop_
_entity.id
_entity.type
_entity.pdbx_description
1 polymer ?
#
loop_
_entity_poly.entity_id
_entity_poly.type
_entity_poly.pdbx_seq_one_letter_code
_entity_poly.pdbx_strand_id
1 'polypeptide(L)'
;MASIKKTGSILIRRKGVQMSATIRDEKARKLWVAYKEDIIDQMYYFDVPLQDMITLKDAIELKLKELEREGKDQRTIGDVKRLEIDFKEFIEFPLNKIKYDALMEKIKDMLKATVFYGGAGKGTGSERVQSSTTVLRKIRVLSTVFSNMINQGVNVENPALRVAQYLHTMKEKT
;
A
#
# COMPACT_ATOMS: atom_id res chain seq x y z
N MET A 1 -21.76 -17.88 1.20
CA MET A 1 -22.76 -18.70 0.48
C MET A 1 -22.19 -19.25 -0.83
N ALA A 2 -21.56 -20.43 -0.74
CA ALA A 2 -21.34 -21.29 -1.89
C ALA A 2 -22.70 -21.83 -2.39
N SER A 3 -22.91 -21.83 -3.70
CA SER A 3 -24.12 -22.39 -4.33
C SER A 3 -23.72 -23.62 -5.14
N ILE A 4 -24.37 -24.75 -4.88
CA ILE A 4 -24.16 -25.99 -5.63
C ILE A 4 -25.03 -25.90 -6.89
N LYS A 5 -24.41 -25.88 -8.08
CA LYS A 5 -25.14 -26.01 -9.34
C LYS A 5 -25.49 -27.48 -9.61
N LYS A 6 -26.64 -27.72 -10.26
CA LYS A 6 -27.22 -29.04 -10.61
C LYS A 6 -26.26 -30.01 -11.34
N THR A 7 -25.13 -29.54 -11.87
CA THR A 7 -24.14 -30.31 -12.64
C THR A 7 -22.91 -30.77 -11.86
N GLY A 8 -22.89 -30.62 -10.53
CA GLY A 8 -21.81 -31.14 -9.70
C GLY A 8 -20.50 -30.36 -9.72
N SER A 9 -20.52 -29.18 -10.31
CA SER A 9 -19.48 -28.16 -10.16
C SER A 9 -19.66 -27.40 -8.85
N ILE A 10 -18.60 -27.32 -8.04
CA ILE A 10 -18.55 -26.48 -6.83
C ILE A 10 -17.90 -25.15 -7.20
N LEU A 11 -18.54 -24.04 -6.84
CA LEU A 11 -17.96 -22.70 -6.96
C LEU A 11 -17.04 -22.43 -5.76
N ILE A 12 -15.74 -22.33 -6.01
CA ILE A 12 -14.74 -22.01 -4.99
C ILE A 12 -14.59 -20.49 -4.93
N ARG A 13 -14.86 -19.90 -3.76
CA ARG A 13 -14.46 -18.52 -3.47
C ARG A 13 -13.02 -18.52 -3.00
N ARG A 14 -12.11 -17.98 -3.80
CA ARG A 14 -10.75 -17.58 -3.37
C ARG A 14 -10.70 -16.06 -3.43
N LYS A 15 -9.99 -15.40 -2.51
CA LYS A 15 -9.84 -13.94 -2.50
C LYS A 15 -9.33 -13.48 -3.88
N GLY A 16 -10.19 -12.86 -4.68
CA GLY A 16 -9.88 -12.35 -6.02
C GLY A 16 -9.96 -13.33 -7.22
N VAL A 17 -10.31 -14.62 -7.04
CA VAL A 17 -10.40 -15.59 -8.16
C VAL A 17 -11.53 -16.60 -7.95
N GLN A 18 -12.31 -16.86 -9.01
CA GLN A 18 -13.36 -17.88 -9.04
C GLN A 18 -12.83 -19.14 -9.72
N MET A 19 -12.72 -20.24 -8.97
CA MET A 19 -12.31 -21.55 -9.52
C MET A 19 -13.45 -22.55 -9.39
N SER A 20 -13.64 -23.40 -10.39
CA SER A 20 -14.61 -24.49 -10.34
C SER A 20 -13.90 -25.83 -10.32
N ALA A 21 -14.16 -26.64 -9.28
CA ALA A 21 -13.74 -28.04 -9.23
C ALA A 21 -14.98 -28.93 -9.36
N THR A 22 -14.89 -29.96 -10.22
CA THR A 22 -15.98 -30.92 -10.44
C THR A 22 -15.67 -32.17 -9.62
N ILE A 23 -16.26 -32.28 -8.43
CA ILE A 23 -16.16 -33.49 -7.60
C ILE A 23 -17.37 -34.37 -7.93
N ARG A 24 -17.15 -35.58 -8.47
CA ARG A 24 -18.24 -36.47 -8.92
C ARG A 24 -19.08 -37.04 -7.77
N ASP A 25 -18.46 -37.35 -6.63
CA ASP A 25 -19.14 -37.86 -5.44
C ASP A 25 -19.83 -36.73 -4.65
N GLU A 26 -21.11 -36.92 -4.33
CA GLU A 26 -21.93 -35.96 -3.60
C GLU A 26 -21.50 -35.82 -2.13
N LYS A 27 -21.08 -36.92 -1.50
CA LYS A 27 -20.67 -36.92 -0.08
C LYS A 27 -19.34 -36.19 0.09
N ALA A 28 -18.35 -36.49 -0.76
CA ALA A 28 -17.08 -35.74 -0.81
C ALA A 28 -17.29 -34.24 -1.11
N ARG A 29 -18.25 -33.90 -1.99
CA ARG A 29 -18.58 -32.51 -2.33
C ARG A 29 -19.12 -31.72 -1.12
N LYS A 30 -20.02 -32.30 -0.33
CA LYS A 30 -20.56 -31.66 0.89
C LYS A 30 -19.48 -31.46 1.95
N LEU A 31 -18.65 -32.49 2.18
CA LEU A 31 -17.51 -32.42 3.11
C LEU A 31 -16.50 -31.34 2.71
N TRP A 32 -16.20 -31.22 1.42
CA TRP A 32 -15.25 -30.21 0.93
C TRP A 32 -15.74 -28.77 1.09
N VAL A 33 -17.03 -28.52 0.84
CA VAL A 33 -17.64 -27.19 1.06
C VAL A 33 -17.63 -26.85 2.55
N ALA A 34 -18.04 -27.78 3.42
CA ALA A 34 -18.02 -27.58 4.86
C ALA A 34 -16.61 -27.28 5.38
N TYR A 35 -15.61 -28.09 4.99
CA TYR A 35 -14.22 -27.87 5.35
C TYR A 35 -13.67 -26.51 4.89
N LYS A 36 -14.07 -26.04 3.71
CA LYS A 36 -13.61 -24.74 3.19
C LYS A 36 -14.27 -23.55 3.88
N GLU A 37 -15.56 -23.63 4.18
CA GLU A 37 -16.24 -22.58 4.96
C GLU A 37 -15.69 -22.57 6.40
N ASP A 38 -15.47 -23.73 7.03
CA ASP A 38 -14.81 -23.83 8.35
C ASP A 38 -13.42 -23.19 8.35
N ILE A 39 -12.60 -23.42 7.32
CA ILE A 39 -11.29 -22.76 7.21
C ILE A 39 -11.45 -21.24 7.08
N ILE A 40 -12.40 -20.77 6.27
CA ILE A 40 -12.63 -19.35 6.08
C ILE A 40 -13.07 -18.70 7.40
N ASP A 41 -14.00 -19.33 8.12
CA ASP A 41 -14.48 -18.85 9.40
C ASP A 41 -13.37 -18.87 10.45
N GLN A 42 -12.56 -19.94 10.50
CA GLN A 42 -11.37 -19.99 11.35
C GLN A 42 -10.38 -18.88 11.01
N MET A 43 -10.14 -18.59 9.73
CA MET A 43 -9.28 -17.47 9.32
C MET A 43 -9.84 -16.10 9.75
N TYR A 44 -11.16 -15.92 9.72
CA TYR A 44 -11.80 -14.69 10.22
C TYR A 44 -11.61 -14.50 11.73
N TYR A 45 -11.55 -15.58 12.51
CA TYR A 45 -11.24 -15.50 13.95
C TYR A 45 -9.78 -15.06 14.24
N PHE A 46 -8.87 -15.18 13.26
CA PHE A 46 -7.48 -14.70 13.36
C PHE A 46 -7.25 -13.34 12.68
N ASP A 47 -8.28 -12.70 12.11
CA ASP A 47 -8.11 -11.35 11.57
C ASP A 47 -7.82 -10.36 12.72
N VAL A 48 -6.68 -9.69 12.64
CA VAL A 48 -6.27 -8.67 13.61
C VAL A 48 -7.33 -7.57 13.65
N PRO A 49 -7.84 -7.18 14.84
CA PRO A 49 -8.77 -6.06 14.96
C PRO A 49 -8.22 -4.81 14.26
N LEU A 50 -9.07 -4.07 13.55
CA LEU A 50 -8.65 -2.88 12.79
C LEU A 50 -7.89 -1.84 13.64
N GLN A 51 -8.20 -1.78 14.94
CA GLN A 51 -7.56 -0.92 15.93
C GLN A 51 -6.09 -1.28 16.22
N ASP A 52 -5.70 -2.54 15.98
CA ASP A 52 -4.34 -3.05 16.22
C ASP A 52 -3.51 -3.05 14.92
N MET A 53 -4.07 -2.57 13.81
CA MET A 53 -3.36 -2.50 12.54
C MET A 53 -2.43 -1.28 12.50
N ILE A 54 -1.18 -1.53 12.13
CA ILE A 54 -0.16 -0.48 11.95
C ILE A 54 -0.60 0.47 10.84
N THR A 55 -0.71 1.75 11.19
CA THR A 55 -1.03 2.84 10.26
C THR A 55 0.22 3.32 9.51
N LEU A 56 0.03 4.13 8.48
CA LEU A 56 1.17 4.79 7.82
C LEU A 56 1.92 5.73 8.80
N LYS A 57 1.20 6.39 9.71
CA LYS A 57 1.81 7.20 10.76
C LYS A 57 2.78 6.40 11.63
N ASP A 58 2.31 5.27 12.16
CA ASP A 58 3.12 4.39 13.00
C ASP A 58 4.36 3.89 12.25
N ALA A 59 4.21 3.56 10.97
CA ALA A 59 5.30 3.12 10.12
C ALA A 59 6.37 4.21 9.90
N ILE A 60 5.94 5.46 9.72
CA ILE A 60 6.82 6.61 9.60
C ILE A 60 7.58 6.81 10.92
N GLU A 61 6.89 6.80 12.05
CA GLU A 61 7.50 6.95 13.37
C GLU A 61 8.54 5.86 13.66
N LEU A 62 8.21 4.61 13.33
CA LEU A 62 9.14 3.47 13.45
C LEU A 62 10.36 3.64 12.56
N LYS A 63 10.18 4.15 11.32
CA LYS A 63 11.31 4.43 10.43
C LYS A 63 12.18 5.57 10.95
N LEU A 64 11.58 6.62 11.52
CA LEU A 64 12.33 7.74 12.09
C LEU A 64 13.19 7.29 13.28
N LYS A 65 12.63 6.48 14.20
CA LYS A 65 13.37 5.92 15.33
C LYS A 65 14.57 5.08 14.88
N GLU A 66 14.41 4.28 13.82
CA GLU A 66 15.50 3.50 13.23
C GLU A 66 16.60 4.42 12.65
N LEU A 67 16.23 5.44 11.86
CA LEU A 67 17.19 6.36 11.25
C LEU A 67 17.95 7.18 12.30
N GLU A 68 17.27 7.59 13.37
CA GLU A 68 17.89 8.28 14.51
C GLU A 68 18.88 7.37 15.24
N ARG A 69 18.52 6.10 15.46
CA ARG A 69 19.41 5.09 16.06
C ARG A 69 20.64 4.79 15.19
N GLU A 70 20.48 4.80 13.87
CA GLU A 70 21.57 4.60 12.90
C GLU A 70 22.46 5.83 12.69
N GLY A 71 22.13 6.98 13.31
CA GLY A 71 22.89 8.22 13.15
C GLY A 71 22.86 8.77 11.73
N LYS A 72 21.75 8.59 10.99
CA LYS A 72 21.59 9.12 9.64
C LYS A 72 21.53 10.65 9.62
N ASP A 73 21.81 11.21 8.45
CA ASP A 73 21.83 12.66 8.25
C ASP A 73 20.43 13.29 8.44
N GLN A 74 20.42 14.51 8.98
CA GLN A 74 19.19 15.27 9.24
C GLN A 74 18.36 15.51 7.97
N ARG A 75 18.98 15.50 6.78
CA ARG A 75 18.26 15.61 5.52
C ARG A 75 17.44 14.36 5.22
N THR A 76 17.99 13.16 5.42
CA THR A 76 17.24 11.91 5.25
C THR A 76 16.09 11.80 6.27
N ILE A 77 16.33 12.17 7.53
CA ILE A 77 15.28 12.24 8.56
C ILE A 77 14.19 13.24 8.14
N GLY A 78 14.58 14.42 7.66
CA GLY A 78 13.67 15.45 7.18
C GLY A 78 12.85 15.01 5.96
N ASP A 79 13.40 14.20 5.07
CA ASP A 79 12.68 13.64 3.93
C ASP A 79 11.58 12.66 4.38
N VAL A 80 11.86 11.83 5.39
CA VAL A 80 10.85 10.90 5.95
C VAL A 80 9.76 11.66 6.70
N LYS A 81 10.12 12.66 7.52
CA LYS A 81 9.13 13.50 8.22
C LYS A 81 8.15 14.20 7.27
N ARG A 82 8.61 14.64 6.10
CA ARG A 82 7.75 15.29 5.09
C ARG A 82 6.68 14.36 4.51
N LEU A 83 6.82 13.04 4.63
CA LEU A 83 5.79 12.10 4.17
C LEU A 83 4.44 12.32 4.86
N GLU A 84 4.44 12.75 6.13
CA GLU A 84 3.21 13.09 6.86
C GLU A 84 2.41 14.21 6.20
N ILE A 85 3.11 15.15 5.56
CA ILE A 85 2.51 16.27 4.84
C ILE A 85 2.12 15.84 3.43
N ASP A 86 3.05 15.22 2.70
CA ASP A 86 2.87 14.84 1.30
C ASP A 86 1.74 13.79 1.13
N PHE A 87 1.57 12.88 2.10
CA PHE A 87 0.60 11.79 2.08
C PHE A 87 -0.44 11.89 3.20
N LYS A 88 -0.76 13.10 3.66
CA LYS A 88 -1.70 13.38 4.78
C LYS A 88 -2.99 12.55 4.75
N GLU A 89 -3.57 12.34 3.57
CA GLU A 89 -4.82 11.58 3.37
C GLU A 89 -4.71 10.08 3.71
N PHE A 90 -3.50 9.53 3.75
CA PHE A 90 -3.24 8.12 4.05
C PHE A 90 -2.64 7.91 5.44
N ILE A 91 -2.39 8.96 6.22
CA ILE A 91 -1.61 8.85 7.48
C ILE A 91 -2.29 7.95 8.51
N GLU A 92 -3.60 8.09 8.67
CA GLU A 92 -4.40 7.27 9.58
C GLU A 92 -4.84 5.95 8.95
N PHE A 93 -4.45 5.67 7.69
CA PHE A 93 -4.86 4.43 7.02
C PHE A 93 -3.95 3.29 7.45
N PRO A 94 -4.51 2.10 7.74
CA PRO A 94 -3.72 0.88 7.89
C PRO A 94 -2.88 0.62 6.63
N LEU A 95 -1.62 0.24 6.80
CA LEU A 95 -0.69 0.03 5.67
C LEU A 95 -1.24 -0.95 4.62
N ASN A 96 -1.93 -2.01 5.06
CA ASN A 96 -2.50 -3.03 4.17
C ASN A 96 -3.68 -2.51 3.31
N LYS A 97 -4.29 -1.37 3.67
CA LYS A 97 -5.36 -0.71 2.92
C LYS A 97 -4.85 0.27 1.88
N ILE A 98 -3.60 0.72 1.99
CA ILE A 98 -2.98 1.58 0.99
C ILE A 98 -2.66 0.72 -0.23
N LYS A 99 -3.37 0.94 -1.34
CA LYS A 99 -3.25 0.17 -2.58
C LYS A 99 -2.55 0.98 -3.68
N TYR A 100 -2.04 0.26 -4.67
CA TYR A 100 -1.38 0.83 -5.85
C TYR A 100 -2.24 1.88 -6.54
N ASP A 101 -3.52 1.61 -6.80
CA ASP A 101 -4.39 2.52 -7.54
C ASP A 101 -4.59 3.84 -6.79
N ALA A 102 -4.83 3.78 -5.48
CA ALA A 102 -4.98 4.97 -4.63
C ALA A 102 -3.70 5.82 -4.60
N LEU A 103 -2.53 5.19 -4.47
CA LEU A 103 -1.26 5.89 -4.54
C LEU A 103 -1.00 6.48 -5.94
N MET A 104 -1.40 5.78 -7.00
CA MET A 104 -1.20 6.27 -8.36
C MET A 104 -2.04 7.52 -8.64
N GLU A 105 -3.29 7.57 -8.18
CA GLU A 105 -4.11 8.79 -8.28
C GLU A 105 -3.47 9.96 -7.51
N LYS A 106 -2.99 9.73 -6.28
CA LYS A 106 -2.24 10.74 -5.52
C LYS A 106 -1.02 11.26 -6.28
N ILE A 107 -0.24 10.36 -6.89
CA ILE A 107 0.93 10.74 -7.67
C ILE A 107 0.55 11.57 -8.91
N LYS A 108 -0.53 11.23 -9.61
CA LYS A 108 -1.05 12.05 -10.72
C LYS A 108 -1.43 13.45 -10.26
N ASP A 109 -2.05 13.57 -9.08
CA ASP A 109 -2.41 14.88 -8.52
C ASP A 109 -1.17 15.68 -8.13
N MET A 110 -0.16 15.04 -7.53
CA MET A 110 1.11 15.69 -7.22
C MET A 110 1.87 16.18 -8.46
N LEU A 111 1.78 15.44 -9.58
CA LEU A 111 2.38 15.83 -10.86
C LEU A 111 1.65 17.01 -11.53
N LYS A 112 0.40 17.29 -11.15
CA LYS A 112 -0.37 18.44 -11.64
C LYS A 112 -0.30 19.65 -10.70
N ALA A 113 -0.01 19.43 -9.43
CA ALA A 113 0.04 20.47 -8.42
C ALA A 113 1.18 21.48 -8.70
N THR A 114 0.85 22.77 -8.62
CA THR A 114 1.84 23.84 -8.59
C THR A 114 2.42 24.00 -7.20
N VAL A 115 3.72 24.24 -7.12
CA VAL A 115 4.43 24.54 -5.88
C VAL A 115 5.18 25.85 -6.05
N PHE A 116 5.17 26.66 -5.01
CA PHE A 116 5.94 27.89 -4.95
C PHE A 116 7.42 27.58 -4.74
N TYR A 117 8.25 28.03 -5.68
CA TYR A 117 9.71 27.99 -5.58
C TYR A 117 10.25 29.38 -5.27
N GLY A 118 10.95 29.48 -4.13
CA GLY A 118 11.67 30.69 -3.73
C GLY A 118 10.77 31.85 -3.30
N GLY A 119 11.38 32.85 -2.66
CA GLY A 119 10.74 34.10 -2.24
C GLY A 119 10.83 34.34 -0.74
N ALA A 120 11.81 35.14 -0.31
CA ALA A 120 11.75 35.79 0.99
C ALA A 120 10.81 36.99 0.86
N GLY A 121 9.56 36.83 1.28
CA GLY A 121 8.54 37.87 1.21
C GLY A 121 7.59 37.74 0.02
N LYS A 122 6.37 38.25 0.20
CA LYS A 122 5.26 38.23 -0.76
C LYS A 122 5.70 38.85 -2.10
N GLY A 123 5.93 38.02 -3.12
CA GLY A 123 5.96 38.48 -4.53
C GLY A 123 7.14 38.05 -5.40
N THR A 124 8.19 37.41 -4.88
CA THR A 124 9.37 37.00 -5.69
C THR A 124 9.44 35.50 -6.01
N GLY A 125 8.48 34.71 -5.53
CA GLY A 125 8.39 33.28 -5.82
C GLY A 125 7.78 33.01 -7.20
N SER A 126 8.23 31.92 -7.84
CA SER A 126 7.60 31.41 -9.07
C SER A 126 6.79 30.16 -8.76
N GLU A 127 5.54 30.11 -9.19
CA GLU A 127 4.77 28.86 -9.18
C GLU A 127 5.24 27.98 -10.34
N ARG A 128 5.66 26.76 -10.02
CA ARG A 128 6.00 25.75 -11.02
C ARG A 128 5.33 24.44 -10.66
N VAL A 129 4.91 23.71 -11.69
CA VAL A 129 4.45 22.33 -11.52
C VAL A 129 5.59 21.49 -10.93
N GLN A 130 5.29 20.58 -10.00
CA GLN A 130 6.32 19.70 -9.44
C GLN A 130 6.98 18.88 -10.55
N SER A 131 8.30 18.80 -10.52
CA SER A 131 9.02 17.93 -11.45
C SER A 131 8.75 16.45 -11.13
N SER A 132 8.70 15.62 -12.18
CA SER A 132 8.57 14.17 -12.04
C SER A 132 9.69 13.55 -11.18
N THR A 133 10.88 14.16 -11.18
CA THR A 133 12.01 13.75 -10.34
C THR A 133 11.78 14.01 -8.86
N THR A 134 11.16 15.14 -8.50
CA THR A 134 10.77 15.43 -7.11
C THR A 134 9.69 14.46 -6.64
N VAL A 135 8.67 14.21 -7.45
CA VAL A 135 7.60 13.24 -7.13
C VAL A 135 8.17 11.82 -7.00
N LEU A 136 9.07 11.42 -7.91
CA LEU A 136 9.78 10.14 -7.85
C LEU A 136 10.62 10.00 -6.56
N ARG A 137 11.28 11.07 -6.12
CA ARG A 137 12.02 11.06 -4.83
C ARG A 137 11.06 10.79 -3.67
N LYS A 138 9.93 11.51 -3.60
CA LYS A 138 8.95 11.35 -2.52
C LYS A 138 8.40 9.93 -2.45
N ILE A 139 8.01 9.33 -3.59
CA ILE A 139 7.50 7.96 -3.59
C ILE A 139 8.57 6.91 -3.26
N ARG A 140 9.85 7.18 -3.60
CA ARG A 140 10.97 6.32 -3.18
C ARG A 140 11.18 6.35 -1.67
N VAL A 141 11.06 7.53 -1.03
CA VAL A 141 11.11 7.63 0.43
C VAL A 141 9.92 6.91 1.06
N LEU A 142 8.70 7.02 0.49
CA LEU A 142 7.57 6.23 0.97
C LEU A 142 7.83 4.72 0.82
N SER A 143 8.43 4.29 -0.29
CA SER A 143 8.81 2.89 -0.52
C SER A 143 9.79 2.38 0.54
N THR A 144 10.72 3.20 1.06
CA THR A 144 11.63 2.74 2.12
C THR A 144 10.92 2.56 3.46
N VAL A 145 9.86 3.33 3.74
CA VAL A 145 8.99 3.11 4.92
C VAL A 145 8.29 1.75 4.82
N PHE A 146 7.67 1.43 3.69
CA PHE A 146 7.06 0.11 3.48
C PHE A 146 8.08 -1.03 3.58
N SER A 147 9.26 -0.86 2.96
CA SER A 147 10.33 -1.86 3.06
C SER A 147 10.82 -2.06 4.49
N ASN A 148 10.86 -1.00 5.32
CA ASN A 148 11.21 -1.13 6.72
C ASN A 148 10.21 -2.03 7.47
N MET A 149 8.91 -1.80 7.27
CA MET A 149 7.89 -2.62 7.92
C MET A 149 7.96 -4.09 7.49
N ILE A 150 8.20 -4.34 6.20
CA ILE A 150 8.41 -5.69 5.67
C ILE A 150 9.64 -6.36 6.32
N ASN A 151 10.75 -5.62 6.44
CA ASN A 151 11.97 -6.12 7.08
C ASN A 151 11.77 -6.41 8.58
N GLN A 152 10.84 -5.70 9.24
CA GLN A 152 10.43 -5.94 10.62
C GLN A 152 9.41 -7.08 10.77
N GLY A 153 9.09 -7.80 9.68
CA GLY A 153 8.19 -8.96 9.69
C GLY A 153 6.71 -8.62 9.51
N VAL A 154 6.37 -7.37 9.19
CA VAL A 154 4.97 -6.99 8.93
C VAL A 154 4.57 -7.48 7.54
N ASN A 155 3.54 -8.32 7.47
CA ASN A 155 3.04 -8.88 6.22
C ASN A 155 2.19 -7.85 5.44
N VAL A 156 2.88 -6.95 4.73
CA VAL A 156 2.28 -5.93 3.86
C VAL A 156 2.97 -5.93 2.49
N GLU A 157 2.21 -5.56 1.46
CA GLU A 157 2.79 -5.28 0.14
C GLU A 157 3.45 -3.89 0.13
N ASN A 158 4.39 -3.67 -0.79
CA ASN A 158 4.99 -2.35 -1.04
C ASN A 158 4.42 -1.75 -2.35
N PRO A 159 3.24 -1.11 -2.32
CA PRO A 159 2.67 -0.48 -3.51
C PRO A 159 3.49 0.73 -3.98
N ALA A 160 4.17 1.43 -3.07
CA ALA A 160 5.01 2.59 -3.40
C ALA A 160 6.19 2.20 -4.31
N LEU A 161 6.79 1.02 -4.11
CA LEU A 161 7.85 0.51 -4.99
C LEU A 161 7.35 0.34 -6.43
N ARG A 162 6.14 -0.22 -6.61
CA ARG A 162 5.54 -0.41 -7.94
C ARG A 162 5.28 0.93 -8.64
N VAL A 163 4.79 1.91 -7.89
CA VAL A 163 4.57 3.28 -8.42
C VAL A 163 5.90 3.94 -8.78
N ALA A 164 6.94 3.77 -7.95
CA ALA A 164 8.27 4.29 -8.22
C ALA A 164 8.89 3.70 -9.50
N GLN A 165 8.72 2.39 -9.73
CA GLN A 165 9.15 1.71 -10.95
C GLN A 165 8.42 2.27 -12.17
N TYR A 166 7.10 2.45 -12.09
CA TYR A 166 6.31 3.04 -13.17
C TYR A 166 6.79 4.45 -13.55
N LEU A 167 6.98 5.34 -12.56
CA LEU A 167 7.48 6.69 -12.79
C LEU A 167 8.90 6.73 -13.37
N HIS A 168 9.75 5.78 -12.97
CA HIS A 168 11.10 5.65 -13.54
C HIS A 168 11.05 5.34 -15.03
N THR A 169 10.24 4.36 -15.42
CA THR A 169 10.07 3.96 -16.82
C THR A 169 9.44 5.07 -17.67
N MET A 170 8.54 5.89 -17.11
CA MET A 170 8.01 7.07 -17.81
C MET A 170 9.11 8.09 -18.09
N LYS A 171 10.00 8.33 -17.11
CA LYS A 171 11.10 9.29 -17.25
C LYS A 171 12.09 8.90 -18.35
N GLU A 172 12.41 7.61 -18.50
CA GLU A 172 13.32 7.13 -19.55
C GLU A 172 12.76 7.26 -20.98
N LYS A 173 11.45 7.46 -21.12
CA LYS A 173 10.76 7.60 -22.41
C LYS A 173 10.53 9.05 -22.84
N THR A 174 10.92 10.02 -22.01
CA THR A 174 10.76 11.47 -22.27
C THR A 174 12.12 12.11 -22.42
#